data_AF-A0AAU2XP84-F1
#
_entry.id   AF-A0AAU2XP84-F1
#
_cell.length_a   1.000
_cell.length_b   1.000
_cell.length_c   1.000
_cell.angle_alpha   90.00
_cell.angle_beta   90.00
_cell.angle_gamma   90.00
#
_symmetry.space_group_name_H-M   'P 1'
#
loop_
_entity.id
_entity.type
_entity.pdbx_description
1 polymer ?
#
loop_
_entity_poly.entity_id
_entity_poly.type
_entity_poly.pdbx_seq_one_letter_code
_entity_poly.pdbx_strand_id
1 'polypeptide(L)'
;MTTAPAPEAPTSGVPPLTRPEMGLAGVGALAAAGVGALGLISSFDAVSAAALRWGFTSPWMLPVGIDVAIPVFTVANLLLIRMDMALAWVRFVPWALTLVTCGLNIAAGQGIWAKVAHGTMPLLWVVFSEIGAHIYAVRIGAATGRRMEKIRFSRWLLAFPSTFALWRRMTLWEVTSYTEALTREKERQLARADLRERYGRRWRSKTPRRERVMLRMGELAPDAVPVAPEPQAPEPQREAPKPARTRAAKNKATAQQRTPAELLAEARTVTADWTDAAVNAEALRKVLRCGSAPARLVRDALLAERADRRALHSVEAPDAALTGEGVAA
;
A
#
# COMPACT_ATOMS: atom_id res chain seq x y z
N MET A 1 -33.10 -0.67 31.36
CA MET A 1 -32.70 -1.26 30.06
C MET A 1 -31.23 -0.96 29.88
N THR A 2 -30.38 -1.97 30.07
CA THR A 2 -28.93 -1.84 30.07
C THR A 2 -28.42 -2.12 28.66
N THR A 3 -27.91 -1.11 27.98
CA THR A 3 -27.36 -1.21 26.63
C THR A 3 -26.03 -1.95 26.69
N ALA A 4 -25.98 -3.17 26.16
CA ALA A 4 -24.73 -3.90 26.00
C ALA A 4 -23.91 -3.24 24.86
N PRO A 5 -22.61 -2.96 25.06
CA PRO A 5 -21.75 -2.45 23.99
C PRO A 5 -21.53 -3.55 22.93
N ALA A 6 -21.52 -3.14 21.66
CA ALA A 6 -21.22 -4.02 20.52
C ALA A 6 -19.80 -4.58 20.63
N PRO A 7 -19.55 -5.86 20.27
CA PRO A 7 -18.22 -6.42 20.31
C PRO A 7 -17.34 -5.77 19.24
N GLU A 8 -16.30 -5.03 19.68
CA GLU A 8 -15.22 -4.59 18.81
C GLU A 8 -14.57 -5.83 18.17
N ALA A 9 -14.49 -5.83 16.85
CA ALA A 9 -13.75 -6.86 16.12
C ALA A 9 -12.27 -6.78 16.53
N PRO A 10 -11.61 -7.89 16.89
CA PRO A 10 -10.22 -7.85 17.28
C PRO A 10 -9.39 -7.38 16.09
N THR A 11 -8.70 -6.25 16.26
CA THR A 11 -7.58 -5.89 15.40
C THR A 11 -6.56 -7.01 15.54
N SER A 12 -6.40 -7.82 14.50
CA SER A 12 -5.31 -8.80 14.45
C SER A 12 -4.00 -8.06 14.20
N GLY A 13 -3.58 -7.24 15.17
CA GLY A 13 -2.25 -6.69 15.26
C GLY A 13 -1.45 -7.62 16.15
N VAL A 14 -0.56 -8.41 15.57
CA VAL A 14 0.48 -9.08 16.36
C VAL A 14 1.14 -8.02 17.25
N PRO A 15 1.21 -8.21 18.57
CA PRO A 15 1.79 -7.21 19.47
C PRO A 15 3.20 -6.82 19.01
N PRO A 16 3.57 -5.53 19.06
CA PRO A 16 4.93 -5.12 18.75
C PRO A 16 5.90 -5.81 19.72
N LEU A 17 7.05 -6.26 19.20
CA LEU A 17 8.08 -6.90 20.01
C LEU A 17 8.48 -5.97 21.16
N THR A 18 8.47 -6.50 22.37
CA THR A 18 8.95 -5.80 23.55
C THR A 18 10.48 -5.63 23.48
N ARG A 19 11.04 -4.67 24.24
CA ARG A 19 12.49 -4.45 24.29
C ARG A 19 13.32 -5.71 24.59
N PRO A 20 12.95 -6.59 25.55
CA PRO A 20 13.68 -7.84 25.76
C PRO A 20 13.54 -8.82 24.58
N GLU A 21 12.37 -8.91 23.95
CA GLU A 21 12.17 -9.74 22.76
C GLU A 21 12.97 -9.24 21.55
N MET A 22 13.10 -7.92 21.38
CA MET A 22 14.00 -7.33 20.39
C MET A 22 15.47 -7.68 20.68
N GLY A 23 15.89 -7.64 21.95
CA GLY A 23 17.22 -8.06 22.35
C GLY A 23 17.48 -9.53 22.03
N LEU A 24 16.54 -10.41 22.39
CA LEU A 24 16.61 -11.84 22.08
C LEU A 24 16.62 -12.10 20.57
N ALA A 25 15.80 -11.38 19.79
CA ALA A 25 15.78 -11.46 18.35
C ALA A 25 17.11 -11.01 17.74
N GLY A 26 17.73 -9.95 18.27
CA GLY A 26 19.05 -9.49 17.84
C GLY A 26 20.14 -10.51 18.12
N VAL A 27 20.18 -11.09 19.33
CA VAL A 27 21.12 -12.16 19.68
C VAL A 27 20.89 -13.39 18.81
N GLY A 28 19.64 -13.79 18.60
CA GLY A 28 19.28 -14.90 17.74
C GLY A 28 19.71 -14.69 16.29
N ALA A 29 19.53 -13.48 15.75
CA ALA A 29 19.99 -13.12 14.41
C ALA A 29 21.52 -13.17 14.29
N LEU A 30 22.26 -12.69 15.30
CA LEU A 30 23.73 -12.78 15.34
C LEU A 30 24.22 -14.23 15.42
N ALA A 31 23.61 -15.06 16.27
CA ALA A 31 23.94 -16.47 16.37
C ALA A 31 23.67 -17.21 15.05
N ALA A 32 22.52 -16.96 14.42
CA ALA A 32 22.17 -17.53 13.12
C ALA A 32 23.15 -17.11 12.02
N ALA A 33 23.55 -15.83 11.99
CA ALA A 33 24.58 -15.33 11.08
C ALA A 33 25.93 -16.04 11.29
N GLY A 34 26.34 -16.23 12.55
CA GLY A 34 27.58 -16.93 12.90
C GLY A 34 27.58 -18.40 12.47
N VAL A 35 26.49 -19.14 12.73
CA VAL A 35 26.33 -20.53 12.29
C VAL A 35 26.33 -20.62 10.76
N GLY A 36 25.61 -19.71 10.08
CA GLY A 36 25.61 -19.63 8.62
C GLY A 36 27.00 -19.36 8.04
N ALA A 37 27.76 -18.44 8.64
CA ALA A 37 29.13 -18.12 8.21
C ALA A 37 30.08 -19.31 8.39
N LEU A 38 29.99 -20.04 9.50
CA LEU A 38 30.78 -21.26 9.71
C LEU A 38 30.44 -22.35 8.67
N GLY A 39 29.16 -22.55 8.37
CA GLY A 39 28.71 -23.46 7.31
C GLY A 39 29.25 -23.05 5.94
N LEU A 40 29.28 -21.74 5.65
CA LEU A 40 29.81 -21.19 4.41
C LEU A 40 31.32 -21.40 4.29
N ILE A 41 32.10 -21.15 5.34
CA ILE A 41 33.56 -21.38 5.35
C ILE A 41 33.88 -22.86 5.11
N SER A 42 33.18 -23.76 5.80
CA SER A 42 33.37 -25.21 5.60
C SER A 42 33.00 -25.65 4.17
N SER A 43 31.92 -25.09 3.62
CA SER A 43 31.50 -25.32 2.24
C SER A 43 32.51 -24.79 1.23
N PHE A 44 33.06 -23.61 1.50
CA PHE A 44 34.06 -22.94 0.67
C PHE A 44 35.31 -23.78 0.50
N ASP A 45 35.84 -24.36 1.59
CA ASP A 45 37.02 -25.22 1.52
C ASP A 45 36.76 -26.48 0.68
N ALA A 46 35.60 -27.11 0.88
CA ALA A 46 35.21 -28.31 0.14
C ALA A 46 35.06 -28.05 -1.37
N VAL A 47 34.36 -26.97 -1.74
CA VAL A 47 34.13 -26.60 -3.14
C VAL A 47 35.41 -26.08 -3.79
N SER A 48 36.24 -25.30 -3.09
CA SER A 48 37.54 -24.84 -3.60
C SER A 48 38.48 -26.02 -3.86
N ALA A 49 38.54 -26.99 -2.94
CA ALA A 49 39.30 -28.21 -3.14
C ALA A 49 38.77 -29.04 -4.32
N ALA A 50 37.46 -29.03 -4.56
CA ALA A 50 36.86 -29.67 -5.73
C ALA A 50 37.18 -28.93 -7.03
N ALA A 51 37.13 -27.60 -7.03
CA ALA A 51 37.45 -26.77 -8.19
C ALA A 51 38.90 -26.97 -8.66
N LEU A 52 39.85 -27.14 -7.72
CA LEU A 52 41.23 -27.54 -8.03
C LEU A 52 41.26 -28.85 -8.84
N ARG A 53 40.53 -29.87 -8.38
CA ARG A 53 40.46 -31.18 -9.07
C ARG A 53 39.78 -31.08 -10.43
N TRP A 54 38.86 -30.14 -10.61
CA TRP A 54 38.18 -29.86 -11.87
C TRP A 54 38.98 -28.97 -12.83
N GLY A 55 40.20 -28.54 -12.45
CA GLY A 55 41.09 -27.80 -13.33
C GLY A 55 40.95 -26.27 -13.29
N PHE A 56 40.31 -25.72 -12.26
CA PHE A 56 40.27 -24.27 -12.08
C PHE A 56 41.63 -23.73 -11.62
N THR A 57 42.12 -22.69 -12.29
CA THR A 57 43.37 -21.98 -11.94
C THR A 57 43.22 -21.09 -10.71
N SER A 58 42.02 -20.59 -10.44
CA SER A 58 41.65 -19.82 -9.25
C SER A 58 40.47 -20.50 -8.55
N PRO A 59 40.73 -21.53 -7.72
CA PRO A 59 39.69 -22.42 -7.18
C PRO A 59 38.70 -21.72 -6.25
N TRP A 60 39.17 -20.70 -5.54
CA TRP A 60 38.38 -19.87 -4.63
C TRP A 60 37.29 -19.08 -5.36
N MET A 61 37.47 -18.77 -6.65
CA MET A 61 36.55 -17.93 -7.41
C MET A 61 35.20 -18.61 -7.65
N LEU A 62 35.18 -19.95 -7.76
CA LEU A 62 33.95 -20.70 -7.98
C LEU A 62 32.96 -20.56 -6.82
N PRO A 63 33.32 -20.88 -5.55
CA PRO A 63 32.42 -20.65 -4.43
C PRO A 63 32.20 -19.17 -4.12
N VAL A 64 33.23 -18.31 -4.18
CA VAL A 64 33.06 -16.85 -3.95
C VAL A 64 32.04 -16.26 -4.92
N GLY A 65 32.17 -16.55 -6.22
CA GLY A 65 31.29 -15.98 -7.24
C GLY A 65 29.82 -16.32 -7.01
N ILE A 66 29.52 -17.56 -6.64
CA ILE A 66 28.15 -18.02 -6.41
C ILE A 66 27.61 -17.46 -5.09
N ASP A 67 28.39 -17.54 -4.01
CA ASP A 67 27.94 -17.16 -2.67
C ASP A 67 27.83 -15.64 -2.48
N VAL A 68 28.62 -14.84 -3.20
CA VAL A 68 28.46 -13.37 -3.27
C VAL A 68 27.26 -12.99 -4.16
N ALA A 69 26.99 -13.75 -5.22
CA ALA A 69 25.88 -13.47 -6.12
C ALA A 69 24.52 -13.59 -5.39
N ILE A 70 24.34 -14.55 -4.48
CA ILE A 70 23.08 -14.73 -3.73
C ILE A 70 22.62 -13.46 -3.01
N PRO A 71 23.39 -12.86 -2.07
CA PRO A 71 22.99 -11.64 -1.39
C PRO A 71 22.93 -10.44 -2.35
N VAL A 72 23.82 -10.33 -3.34
CA VAL A 72 23.80 -9.22 -4.32
C VAL A 72 22.51 -9.22 -5.14
N PHE A 73 22.12 -10.37 -5.72
CA PHE A 73 20.88 -10.48 -6.49
C PHE A 73 19.64 -10.35 -5.60
N THR A 74 19.70 -10.83 -4.35
CA THR A 74 18.64 -10.61 -3.37
C THR A 74 18.46 -9.12 -3.08
N VAL A 75 19.53 -8.39 -2.77
CA VAL A 75 19.48 -6.93 -2.53
C VAL A 75 18.99 -6.18 -3.77
N ALA A 76 19.51 -6.52 -4.95
CA ALA A 76 19.06 -5.93 -6.21
C ALA A 76 17.55 -6.16 -6.43
N ASN A 77 17.05 -7.37 -6.18
CA ASN A 77 15.63 -7.68 -6.26
C ASN A 77 14.80 -6.86 -5.26
N LEU A 78 15.27 -6.70 -4.02
CA LEU A 78 14.61 -5.86 -3.01
C LEU A 78 14.58 -4.39 -3.42
N LEU A 79 15.65 -3.88 -4.02
CA LEU A 79 15.70 -2.51 -4.56
C LEU A 79 14.72 -2.34 -5.73
N LEU A 80 14.64 -3.32 -6.64
CA LEU A 80 13.66 -3.31 -7.73
C LEU A 80 12.21 -3.31 -7.21
N ILE A 81 11.92 -4.11 -6.17
CA ILE A 81 10.62 -4.06 -5.47
C ILE A 81 10.39 -2.67 -4.88
N ARG A 82 11.40 -2.07 -4.26
CA ARG A 82 11.30 -0.74 -3.65
C ARG A 82 11.06 0.37 -4.66
N MET A 83 11.56 0.21 -5.89
CA MET A 83 11.43 1.15 -7.01
C MET A 83 10.18 0.91 -7.87
N ASP A 84 9.30 -0.02 -7.48
CA ASP A 84 8.09 -0.37 -8.24
C ASP A 84 8.38 -0.95 -9.64
N MET A 85 9.57 -1.54 -9.81
CA MET A 85 10.06 -2.14 -11.05
C MET A 85 10.45 -3.60 -10.81
N ALA A 86 9.62 -4.31 -10.04
CA ALA A 86 9.91 -5.67 -9.60
C ALA A 86 9.98 -6.65 -10.80
N LEU A 87 11.16 -7.19 -11.06
CA LEU A 87 11.37 -8.21 -12.08
C LEU A 87 11.07 -9.60 -11.51
N ALA A 88 9.87 -10.10 -11.81
CA ALA A 88 9.35 -11.37 -11.31
C ALA A 88 10.30 -12.57 -11.48
N TRP A 89 11.10 -12.62 -12.54
CA TRP A 89 12.01 -13.74 -12.80
C TRP A 89 13.28 -13.69 -11.95
N VAL A 90 13.76 -12.50 -11.57
CA VAL A 90 15.01 -12.32 -10.80
C VAL A 90 14.90 -12.97 -9.43
N ARG A 91 13.69 -13.10 -8.88
CA ARG A 91 13.43 -13.82 -7.63
C ARG A 91 13.92 -15.27 -7.65
N PHE A 92 14.01 -15.88 -8.83
CA PHE A 92 14.43 -17.27 -8.98
C PHE A 92 15.95 -17.43 -9.07
N VAL A 93 16.70 -16.34 -9.30
CA VAL A 93 18.16 -16.37 -9.44
C VAL A 93 18.83 -16.86 -8.15
N PRO A 94 18.52 -16.35 -6.94
CA PRO A 94 19.07 -16.89 -5.70
C PRO A 94 18.76 -18.38 -5.49
N TRP A 95 17.56 -18.84 -5.89
CA TRP A 95 17.18 -20.25 -5.77
C TRP A 95 17.97 -21.15 -6.71
N ALA A 96 18.18 -20.71 -7.96
CA ALA A 96 19.02 -21.43 -8.91
C ALA A 96 20.48 -21.48 -8.45
N LEU A 97 21.03 -20.34 -7.98
CA LEU A 97 22.39 -20.29 -7.44
C LEU A 97 22.54 -21.21 -6.23
N THR A 98 21.57 -21.22 -5.31
CA THR A 98 21.56 -22.14 -4.16
C THR A 98 21.60 -23.60 -4.60
N LEU A 99 20.77 -23.97 -5.60
CA LEU A 99 20.76 -25.34 -6.13
C LEU A 99 22.13 -25.72 -6.69
N VAL A 100 22.79 -24.79 -7.40
CA VAL A 100 24.16 -24.97 -7.89
C VAL A 100 25.14 -25.13 -6.72
N THR A 101 25.10 -24.27 -5.71
CA THR A 101 25.98 -24.38 -4.52
C THR A 101 25.81 -25.74 -3.83
N CYS A 102 24.57 -26.18 -3.60
CA CYS A 102 24.29 -27.50 -3.03
C CYS A 102 24.84 -28.62 -3.91
N GLY A 103 24.63 -28.54 -5.24
CA GLY A 103 25.16 -29.51 -6.19
C GLY A 103 26.68 -29.62 -6.18
N LEU A 104 27.39 -28.49 -6.15
CA LEU A 104 28.85 -28.45 -6.08
C LEU A 104 29.37 -29.06 -4.77
N ASN A 105 28.70 -28.77 -3.64
CA ASN A 105 29.05 -29.35 -2.35
C ASN A 105 28.81 -30.87 -2.29
N ILE A 106 27.69 -31.34 -2.86
CA ILE A 106 27.42 -32.77 -3.01
C ILE A 106 28.49 -33.43 -3.88
N ALA A 107 28.93 -32.78 -4.96
CA ALA A 107 29.98 -33.30 -5.83
C ALA A 107 31.36 -33.31 -5.15
N ALA A 108 31.59 -32.46 -4.15
CA ALA A 108 32.81 -32.42 -3.36
C ALA A 108 32.91 -33.54 -2.30
N GLY A 109 31.78 -34.00 -1.76
CA GLY A 109 31.71 -34.96 -0.66
C GLY A 109 31.94 -36.42 -1.07
N GLN A 110 32.67 -37.18 -0.22
CA GLN A 110 32.91 -38.61 -0.40
C GLN A 110 32.05 -39.46 0.55
N GLY A 111 31.26 -40.38 -0.01
CA GLY A 111 30.28 -41.16 0.75
C GLY A 111 28.95 -40.45 0.95
N ILE A 112 27.88 -41.21 1.24
CA ILE A 112 26.51 -40.70 1.19
C ILE A 112 26.23 -39.65 2.28
N TRP A 113 26.76 -39.83 3.50
CA TRP A 113 26.57 -38.91 4.62
C TRP A 113 27.33 -37.60 4.45
N ALA A 114 28.55 -37.64 3.92
CA ALA A 114 29.32 -36.43 3.62
C ALA A 114 28.62 -35.61 2.52
N LYS A 115 28.11 -36.27 1.47
CA LYS A 115 27.33 -35.61 0.42
C LYS A 115 26.10 -34.87 0.97
N VAL A 116 25.36 -35.52 1.86
CA VAL A 116 24.19 -34.89 2.53
C VAL A 116 24.63 -33.72 3.41
N ALA A 117 25.66 -33.89 4.24
CA ALA A 117 26.13 -32.85 5.14
C ALA A 117 26.65 -31.62 4.37
N HIS A 118 27.55 -31.81 3.41
CA HIS A 118 28.09 -30.72 2.59
C HIS A 118 27.00 -30.07 1.74
N GLY A 119 26.07 -30.84 1.17
CA GLY A 119 24.97 -30.30 0.38
C GLY A 119 23.98 -29.46 1.20
N THR A 120 23.83 -29.75 2.48
CA THR A 120 22.86 -29.06 3.37
C THR A 120 23.44 -27.80 4.02
N MET A 121 24.76 -27.74 4.26
CA MET A 121 25.41 -26.59 4.91
C MET A 121 25.10 -25.22 4.26
N PRO A 122 25.15 -25.08 2.92
CA PRO A 122 24.81 -23.82 2.25
C PRO A 122 23.36 -23.36 2.48
N LEU A 123 22.43 -24.29 2.71
CA LEU A 123 21.02 -23.96 2.91
C LEU A 123 20.81 -23.12 4.17
N LEU A 124 21.63 -23.29 5.22
CA LEU A 124 21.52 -22.50 6.45
C LEU A 124 21.72 -21.01 6.17
N TRP A 125 22.77 -20.67 5.40
CA TRP A 125 23.05 -19.30 5.01
C TRP A 125 21.96 -18.74 4.08
N VAL A 126 21.51 -19.53 3.12
CA VAL A 126 20.46 -19.12 2.18
C VAL A 126 19.15 -18.84 2.92
N VAL A 127 18.71 -19.74 3.79
CA VAL A 127 17.51 -19.55 4.62
C VAL A 127 17.64 -18.28 5.46
N PHE A 128 18.79 -18.04 6.09
CA PHE A 128 19.01 -16.81 6.85
C PHE A 128 18.89 -15.56 5.97
N SER A 129 19.50 -15.55 4.78
CA SER A 129 19.42 -14.43 3.84
C SER A 129 17.98 -14.20 3.31
N GLU A 130 17.24 -15.29 3.05
CA GLU A 130 15.85 -15.25 2.58
C GLU A 130 14.92 -14.72 3.67
N ILE A 131 15.15 -15.07 4.95
CA ILE A 131 14.42 -14.51 6.08
C ILE A 131 14.62 -12.99 6.14
N GLY A 132 15.86 -12.51 6.03
CA GLY A 132 16.16 -11.08 6.01
C GLY A 132 15.47 -10.36 4.84
N ALA A 133 15.55 -10.93 3.64
CA ALA A 133 14.89 -10.42 2.44
C ALA A 133 13.37 -10.39 2.59
N HIS A 134 12.78 -11.45 3.16
CA HIS A 134 11.36 -11.54 3.42
C HIS A 134 10.89 -10.46 4.41
N ILE A 135 11.59 -10.28 5.53
CA ILE A 135 11.28 -9.26 6.53
C ILE A 135 11.32 -7.87 5.87
N TYR A 136 12.37 -7.58 5.09
CA TYR A 136 12.51 -6.30 4.39
C TYR A 136 11.39 -6.08 3.35
N ALA A 137 11.10 -7.08 2.52
CA ALA A 137 10.03 -7.03 1.52
C ALA A 137 8.64 -6.84 2.16
N VAL A 138 8.36 -7.51 3.28
CA VAL A 138 7.12 -7.33 4.05
C VAL A 138 7.03 -5.91 4.59
N ARG A 139 8.11 -5.36 5.13
CA ARG A 139 8.14 -3.97 5.64
C ARG A 139 7.90 -2.94 4.55
N ILE A 140 8.53 -3.09 3.38
CA ILE A 140 8.29 -2.20 2.24
C ILE A 140 6.87 -2.37 1.69
N GLY A 141 6.41 -3.62 1.56
CA GLY A 141 5.07 -3.92 1.07
C GLY A 141 3.98 -3.34 1.97
N ALA A 142 4.20 -3.35 3.29
CA ALA A 142 3.35 -2.66 4.26
C ALA A 142 3.42 -1.14 4.12
N ALA A 143 4.62 -0.57 3.99
CA ALA A 143 4.82 0.88 3.86
C ALA A 143 4.26 1.46 2.55
N THR A 144 4.21 0.67 1.47
CA THR A 144 3.74 1.12 0.16
C THR A 144 2.21 1.07 0.03
N GLY A 145 1.49 0.44 0.96
CA GLY A 145 0.01 0.41 1.01
C GLY A 145 -0.69 -0.34 -0.14
N ARG A 146 0.07 -0.91 -1.08
CA ARG A 146 -0.45 -1.55 -2.30
C ARG A 146 -0.66 -3.06 -2.18
N ARG A 147 -0.57 -3.60 -0.96
CA ARG A 147 -0.77 -5.04 -0.74
C ARG A 147 -2.25 -5.35 -0.68
N MET A 148 -2.76 -5.91 -1.78
CA MET A 148 -4.05 -6.59 -1.78
C MET A 148 -4.04 -7.69 -0.72
N GLU A 149 -4.93 -7.61 0.26
CA GLU A 149 -5.09 -8.62 1.29
C GLU A 149 -5.57 -9.92 0.65
N LYS A 150 -4.89 -11.04 0.97
CA LYS A 150 -5.26 -12.35 0.45
C LYS A 150 -6.55 -12.82 1.11
N ILE A 151 -7.49 -13.31 0.31
CA ILE A 151 -8.69 -13.98 0.82
C ILE A 151 -8.26 -15.31 1.50
N ARG A 152 -8.82 -15.60 2.68
CA ARG A 152 -8.56 -16.86 3.41
C ARG A 152 -8.82 -18.07 2.52
N PHE A 153 -7.84 -18.97 2.46
CA PHE A 153 -7.92 -20.21 1.69
C PHE A 153 -9.14 -21.07 2.07
N SER A 154 -9.52 -21.09 3.34
CA SER A 154 -10.73 -21.80 3.81
C SER A 154 -12.01 -21.38 3.07
N ARG A 155 -12.12 -20.09 2.69
CA ARG A 155 -13.28 -19.57 1.97
C ARG A 155 -13.27 -19.96 0.48
N TRP A 156 -12.08 -20.10 -0.10
CA TRP A 156 -11.94 -20.67 -1.44
C TRP A 156 -12.46 -22.10 -1.50
N LEU A 157 -12.21 -22.91 -0.45
CA LEU A 157 -12.70 -24.28 -0.37
C LEU A 157 -14.21 -24.36 -0.11
N LEU A 158 -14.72 -23.62 0.88
CA LEU A 158 -16.11 -23.71 1.33
C LEU A 158 -17.10 -22.91 0.47
N ALA A 159 -16.62 -21.87 -0.20
CA ALA A 159 -17.47 -20.90 -0.89
C ALA A 159 -16.78 -20.38 -2.16
N PHE A 160 -16.31 -21.30 -3.00
CA PHE A 160 -15.58 -20.99 -4.23
C PHE A 160 -16.25 -19.91 -5.12
N PRO A 161 -17.52 -20.07 -5.55
CA PRO A 161 -18.11 -19.12 -6.49
C PRO A 161 -18.31 -17.72 -5.89
N SER A 162 -18.67 -17.61 -4.60
CA SER A 162 -18.82 -16.33 -3.93
C SER A 162 -17.45 -15.69 -3.59
N THR A 163 -16.42 -16.51 -3.41
CA THR A 163 -15.03 -16.06 -3.24
C THR A 163 -14.44 -15.55 -4.53
N PHE A 164 -14.66 -16.23 -5.64
CA PHE A 164 -14.25 -15.74 -6.95
C PHE A 164 -14.94 -14.42 -7.31
N ALA A 165 -16.24 -14.29 -7.05
CA ALA A 165 -16.97 -13.04 -7.28
C ALA A 165 -16.44 -11.89 -6.40
N LEU A 166 -16.12 -12.17 -5.13
CA LEU A 166 -15.52 -11.18 -4.21
C LEU A 166 -14.11 -10.78 -4.69
N TRP A 167 -13.25 -11.76 -4.99
CA TRP A 167 -11.90 -11.55 -5.49
C TRP A 167 -11.87 -10.70 -6.77
N ARG A 168 -12.73 -11.04 -7.74
CA ARG A 168 -12.84 -10.29 -8.99
C ARG A 168 -13.22 -8.84 -8.72
N ARG A 169 -14.13 -8.57 -7.78
CA ARG A 169 -14.48 -7.19 -7.42
C ARG A 169 -13.35 -6.48 -6.68
N MET A 170 -12.71 -7.13 -5.72
CA MET A 170 -11.55 -6.55 -5.02
C MET A 170 -10.47 -6.11 -6.03
N THR A 171 -10.22 -6.94 -7.03
CA THR A 171 -9.23 -6.67 -8.09
C THR A 171 -9.69 -5.55 -9.03
N LEU A 172 -10.95 -5.56 -9.49
CA LEU A 172 -11.46 -4.57 -10.45
C LEU A 172 -11.67 -3.17 -9.85
N TRP A 173 -11.91 -3.10 -8.54
CA TRP A 173 -12.22 -1.86 -7.83
C TRP A 173 -11.08 -1.41 -6.91
N GLU A 174 -9.92 -2.07 -7.01
CA GLU A 174 -8.73 -1.82 -6.20
C GLU A 174 -9.00 -1.75 -4.69
N VAL A 175 -9.98 -2.54 -4.22
CA VAL A 175 -10.30 -2.65 -2.78
C VAL A 175 -9.26 -3.57 -2.16
N THR A 176 -8.23 -2.98 -1.56
CA THR A 176 -7.08 -3.70 -1.01
C THR A 176 -7.39 -4.47 0.27
N SER A 177 -8.38 -4.05 1.06
CA SER A 177 -8.75 -4.71 2.32
C SER A 177 -9.83 -5.79 2.12
N TYR A 178 -9.55 -6.98 2.64
CA TYR A 178 -10.48 -8.11 2.65
C TYR A 178 -11.70 -7.84 3.54
N THR A 179 -11.49 -7.27 4.72
CA THR A 179 -12.57 -6.91 5.67
C THR A 179 -13.50 -5.89 5.05
N GLU A 180 -12.94 -4.86 4.42
CA GLU A 180 -13.71 -3.83 3.73
C GLU A 180 -14.51 -4.40 2.55
N ALA A 181 -13.91 -5.28 1.76
CA ALA A 181 -14.59 -5.97 0.67
C ALA A 181 -15.75 -6.85 1.17
N LEU A 182 -15.58 -7.52 2.31
CA LEU A 182 -16.62 -8.34 2.92
C LEU A 182 -17.79 -7.50 3.44
N THR A 183 -17.50 -6.35 4.06
CA THR A 183 -18.52 -5.37 4.50
C THR A 183 -19.32 -4.85 3.30
N ARG A 184 -18.65 -4.44 2.21
CA ARG A 184 -19.33 -4.01 0.98
C ARG A 184 -20.19 -5.10 0.34
N GLU A 185 -19.74 -6.36 0.38
CA GLU A 185 -20.56 -7.48 -0.13
C GLU A 185 -21.76 -7.75 0.79
N LYS A 186 -21.61 -7.61 2.12
CA LYS A 186 -22.73 -7.70 3.06
C LYS A 186 -23.76 -6.59 2.81
N GLU A 187 -23.33 -5.34 2.70
CA GLU A 187 -24.20 -4.18 2.39
C GLU A 187 -24.95 -4.38 1.08
N ARG A 188 -24.27 -4.83 0.03
CA ARG A 188 -24.90 -5.15 -1.26
C ARG A 188 -25.98 -6.23 -1.15
N GLN A 189 -25.76 -7.25 -0.32
CA GLN A 189 -26.72 -8.33 -0.13
C GLN A 189 -27.96 -7.86 0.64
N LEU A 190 -27.77 -6.96 1.63
CA LEU A 190 -28.86 -6.28 2.33
C LEU A 190 -29.66 -5.37 1.38
N ALA A 191 -28.99 -4.49 0.64
CA ALA A 191 -29.65 -3.63 -0.35
C ALA A 191 -30.43 -4.43 -1.41
N ARG A 192 -29.94 -5.61 -1.79
CA ARG A 192 -30.65 -6.53 -2.67
C ARG A 192 -31.88 -7.16 -2.00
N ALA A 193 -31.84 -7.41 -0.69
CA ALA A 193 -32.98 -7.88 0.08
C ALA A 193 -34.04 -6.77 0.18
N ASP A 194 -33.67 -5.55 0.50
CA ASP A 194 -34.58 -4.40 0.60
C ASP A 194 -35.29 -4.12 -0.74
N LEU A 195 -34.57 -4.24 -1.86
CA LEU A 195 -35.16 -4.13 -3.19
C LEU A 195 -36.15 -5.25 -3.50
N ARG A 196 -35.90 -6.46 -3.02
CA ARG A 196 -36.84 -7.59 -3.17
C ARG A 196 -38.07 -7.41 -2.30
N GLU A 197 -37.93 -6.82 -1.12
CA GLU A 197 -39.04 -6.49 -0.23
C GLU A 197 -39.92 -5.41 -0.86
N ARG A 198 -39.33 -4.29 -1.31
CA ARG A 198 -40.06 -3.16 -1.92
C ARG A 198 -40.75 -3.51 -3.25
N TYR A 199 -40.10 -4.29 -4.11
CA TYR A 199 -40.58 -4.52 -5.49
C TYR A 199 -41.02 -5.97 -5.78
N GLY A 200 -40.91 -6.87 -4.80
CA GLY A 200 -41.31 -8.27 -4.89
C GLY A 200 -40.50 -9.09 -5.91
N ARG A 201 -41.12 -10.15 -6.45
CA ARG A 201 -40.46 -11.09 -7.40
C ARG A 201 -39.94 -10.41 -8.67
N ARG A 202 -40.55 -9.31 -9.11
CA ARG A 202 -40.16 -8.55 -10.31
C ARG A 202 -39.22 -7.37 -9.99
N TRP A 203 -38.51 -7.40 -8.85
CA TRP A 203 -37.64 -6.30 -8.44
C TRP A 203 -36.64 -5.86 -9.52
N ARG A 204 -36.04 -6.79 -10.27
CA ARG A 204 -35.05 -6.43 -11.32
C ARG A 204 -35.59 -5.54 -12.44
N SER A 205 -36.88 -5.68 -12.78
CA SER A 205 -37.52 -4.86 -13.81
C SER A 205 -38.22 -3.63 -13.23
N LYS A 206 -38.74 -3.72 -12.01
CA LYS A 206 -39.42 -2.61 -11.33
C LYS A 206 -38.49 -1.60 -10.63
N THR A 207 -37.26 -1.99 -10.29
CA THR A 207 -36.31 -1.09 -9.62
C THR A 207 -35.87 0.03 -10.58
N PRO A 208 -35.91 1.31 -10.15
CA PRO A 208 -35.39 2.43 -10.92
C PRO A 208 -33.95 2.20 -11.42
N ARG A 209 -33.63 2.70 -12.62
CA ARG A 209 -32.32 2.46 -13.24
C ARG A 209 -31.15 2.90 -12.36
N ARG A 210 -31.29 4.04 -11.66
CA ARG A 210 -30.27 4.59 -10.76
C ARG A 210 -29.98 3.65 -9.58
N GLU A 211 -31.01 3.15 -8.89
CA GLU A 211 -30.86 2.19 -7.80
C GLU A 211 -30.23 0.87 -8.28
N ARG A 212 -30.59 0.37 -9.48
CA ARG A 212 -29.93 -0.83 -10.04
C ARG A 212 -28.45 -0.62 -10.34
N VAL A 213 -28.08 0.58 -10.81
CA VAL A 213 -26.68 0.93 -11.04
C VAL A 213 -25.95 1.01 -9.70
N MET A 214 -26.49 1.73 -8.72
CA MET A 214 -25.90 1.81 -7.37
C MET A 214 -25.73 0.44 -6.72
N LEU A 215 -26.65 -0.51 -6.92
CA LEU A 215 -26.51 -1.90 -6.43
C LEU A 215 -25.35 -2.63 -7.12
N ARG A 216 -25.16 -2.38 -8.42
CA ARG A 216 -24.08 -2.97 -9.22
C ARG A 216 -22.72 -2.38 -8.84
N MET A 217 -22.66 -1.08 -8.59
CA MET A 217 -21.45 -0.41 -8.07
C MET A 217 -21.17 -0.84 -6.61
N GLY A 218 -22.22 -1.15 -5.83
CA GLY A 218 -22.11 -1.47 -4.40
C GLY A 218 -22.24 -0.23 -3.50
N GLU A 219 -22.89 0.83 -4.00
CA GLU A 219 -23.06 2.13 -3.33
C GLU A 219 -24.43 2.28 -2.64
N LEU A 220 -25.33 1.30 -2.80
CA LEU A 220 -26.56 1.25 -2.02
C LEU A 220 -26.20 0.80 -0.59
N ALA A 221 -25.93 1.76 0.29
CA ALA A 221 -25.96 1.52 1.72
C ALA A 221 -27.43 1.37 2.15
N PRO A 222 -27.77 0.39 3.01
CA PRO A 222 -29.06 0.39 3.66
C PRO A 222 -29.15 1.64 4.53
N ASP A 223 -30.11 2.52 4.24
CA ASP A 223 -30.45 3.62 5.14
C ASP A 223 -30.95 2.99 6.45
N ALA A 224 -30.09 2.94 7.47
CA ALA A 224 -30.46 2.58 8.83
C ALA A 224 -31.26 3.73 9.45
N VAL A 225 -32.45 4.00 8.91
CA VAL A 225 -33.45 4.81 9.59
C VAL A 225 -34.21 3.85 10.50
N PRO A 226 -34.18 4.02 11.83
CA PRO A 226 -35.12 3.33 12.70
C PRO A 226 -36.50 3.71 12.22
N VAL A 227 -37.27 2.74 11.71
CA VAL A 227 -38.69 2.93 11.44
C VAL A 227 -39.33 3.17 12.81
N ALA A 228 -39.47 4.43 13.19
CA ALA A 228 -40.40 4.82 14.24
C ALA A 228 -41.78 4.30 13.80
N PRO A 229 -42.51 3.59 14.66
CA PRO A 229 -43.82 3.06 14.29
C PRO A 229 -44.72 4.23 13.89
N GLU A 230 -45.21 4.19 12.65
CA GLU A 230 -46.18 5.18 12.15
C GLU A 230 -47.42 5.16 13.05
N PRO A 231 -47.90 6.32 13.54
CA PRO A 231 -49.21 6.40 14.16
C PRO A 231 -50.26 6.02 13.12
N GLN A 232 -51.04 4.96 13.41
CA GLN A 232 -52.21 4.61 12.62
C GLN A 232 -53.17 5.81 12.58
N ALA A 233 -53.38 6.36 11.39
CA ALA A 233 -54.42 7.34 11.12
C ALA A 233 -55.58 6.67 10.34
N PRO A 234 -56.85 7.02 10.61
CA PRO A 234 -58.02 6.27 10.13
C PRO A 234 -58.29 6.50 8.64
N GLU A 235 -58.96 5.52 8.02
CA GLU A 235 -59.37 5.51 6.60
C GLU A 235 -60.12 6.79 6.16
N PRO A 236 -59.77 7.39 5.00
CA PRO A 236 -60.56 8.47 4.43
C PRO A 236 -61.57 7.97 3.38
N GLN A 237 -62.80 8.42 3.56
CA GLN A 237 -63.91 8.33 2.61
C GLN A 237 -63.60 9.05 1.29
N ARG A 238 -64.24 8.54 0.24
CA ARG A 238 -64.07 8.92 -1.17
C ARG A 238 -64.86 10.19 -1.48
N GLU A 239 -64.19 11.24 -1.98
CA GLU A 239 -64.87 12.37 -2.63
C GLU A 239 -64.04 12.97 -3.78
N ALA A 240 -64.75 13.65 -4.69
CA ALA A 240 -64.51 13.76 -6.13
C ALA A 240 -63.34 14.68 -6.61
N PRO A 241 -62.94 14.60 -7.91
CA PRO A 241 -61.70 15.18 -8.42
C PRO A 241 -61.88 16.58 -9.06
N LYS A 242 -60.92 17.49 -8.86
CA LYS A 242 -60.71 18.75 -9.62
C LYS A 242 -59.31 19.34 -9.31
N PRO A 243 -58.71 20.20 -10.17
CA PRO A 243 -57.84 19.82 -11.28
C PRO A 243 -56.35 20.15 -11.04
N ALA A 244 -55.51 19.71 -11.98
CA ALA A 244 -54.05 19.76 -11.97
C ALA A 244 -53.46 21.16 -11.72
N ARG A 245 -52.64 21.28 -10.66
CA ARG A 245 -51.69 22.38 -10.47
C ARG A 245 -50.35 22.01 -11.11
N THR A 246 -50.01 22.75 -12.17
CA THR A 246 -48.70 22.79 -12.81
C THR A 246 -47.62 23.14 -11.77
N ARG A 247 -46.70 22.20 -11.51
CA ARG A 247 -45.52 22.48 -10.68
C ARG A 247 -44.42 23.08 -11.55
N ALA A 248 -44.13 24.34 -11.26
CA ALA A 248 -43.02 25.10 -11.80
C ALA A 248 -41.69 24.33 -11.65
N ALA A 249 -40.87 24.39 -12.70
CA ALA A 249 -39.52 23.88 -12.72
C ALA A 249 -38.69 24.57 -11.64
N LYS A 250 -38.08 23.78 -10.75
CA LYS A 250 -37.13 24.25 -9.75
C LYS A 250 -35.81 24.55 -10.48
N ASN A 251 -35.60 25.81 -10.83
CA ASN A 251 -34.29 26.30 -11.28
C ASN A 251 -33.27 25.99 -10.18
N LYS A 252 -32.34 25.09 -10.49
CA LYS A 252 -31.18 24.79 -9.66
C LYS A 252 -30.31 26.05 -9.69
N ALA A 253 -30.32 26.81 -8.61
CA ALA A 253 -29.37 27.90 -8.41
C ALA A 253 -27.96 27.32 -8.58
N THR A 254 -27.26 27.79 -9.61
CA THR A 254 -25.84 27.53 -9.83
C THR A 254 -25.11 28.12 -8.64
N ALA A 255 -24.55 27.27 -7.78
CA ALA A 255 -23.56 27.73 -6.81
C ALA A 255 -22.47 28.45 -7.60
N GLN A 256 -22.29 29.75 -7.34
CA GLN A 256 -21.23 30.56 -7.94
C GLN A 256 -19.90 29.81 -7.73
N GLN A 257 -19.33 29.27 -8.82
CA GLN A 257 -18.00 28.72 -8.79
C GLN A 257 -17.04 29.89 -8.58
N ARG A 258 -16.38 29.93 -7.41
CA ARG A 258 -15.30 30.90 -7.15
C ARG A 258 -14.28 30.78 -8.28
N THR A 259 -13.93 31.91 -8.87
CA THR A 259 -13.00 31.90 -10.00
C THR A 259 -11.58 31.61 -9.50
N PRO A 260 -10.68 31.06 -10.34
CA PRO A 260 -9.29 30.80 -9.94
C PRO A 260 -8.56 32.04 -9.43
N ALA A 261 -8.91 33.23 -9.95
CA ALA A 261 -8.34 34.51 -9.53
C ALA A 261 -8.74 34.91 -8.10
N GLU A 262 -9.99 34.64 -7.69
CA GLU A 262 -10.46 34.88 -6.33
C GLU A 262 -9.76 33.94 -5.33
N LEU A 263 -9.57 32.67 -5.71
CA LEU A 263 -8.86 31.69 -4.89
C LEU A 263 -7.37 32.06 -4.71
N LEU A 264 -6.73 32.64 -5.74
CA LEU A 264 -5.37 33.16 -5.63
C LEU A 264 -5.27 34.35 -4.67
N ALA A 265 -6.22 35.29 -4.73
CA ALA A 265 -6.25 36.44 -3.83
C ALA A 265 -6.44 36.03 -2.36
N GLU A 266 -7.37 35.09 -2.10
CA GLU A 266 -7.59 34.50 -0.77
C GLU A 266 -6.37 33.69 -0.29
N ALA A 267 -5.66 33.02 -1.20
CA ALA A 267 -4.46 32.28 -0.85
C ALA A 267 -3.29 33.19 -0.44
N ARG A 268 -3.15 34.38 -1.04
CA ARG A 268 -2.09 35.35 -0.68
C ARG A 268 -2.22 35.84 0.76
N THR A 269 -3.44 36.05 1.24
CA THR A 269 -3.68 36.51 2.62
C THR A 269 -3.47 35.38 3.63
N VAL A 270 -3.99 34.19 3.34
CA VAL A 270 -3.91 33.03 4.22
C VAL A 270 -2.50 32.46 4.36
N THR A 271 -1.71 32.53 3.29
CA THR A 271 -0.34 31.96 3.27
C THR A 271 0.75 33.00 3.57
N ALA A 272 0.39 34.21 3.99
CA ALA A 272 1.34 35.27 4.28
C ALA A 272 2.43 34.83 5.28
N ASP A 273 2.05 34.08 6.32
CA ASP A 273 2.96 33.59 7.37
C ASP A 273 3.57 32.22 7.05
N TRP A 274 3.32 31.66 5.87
CA TRP A 274 3.78 30.32 5.52
C TRP A 274 5.14 30.36 4.86
N THR A 275 6.04 29.47 5.29
CA THR A 275 7.29 29.21 4.57
C THR A 275 7.01 28.53 3.22
N ASP A 276 7.90 28.69 2.25
CA ASP A 276 7.70 28.13 0.90
C ASP A 276 7.53 26.60 0.92
N ALA A 277 8.20 25.91 1.84
CA ALA A 277 8.06 24.47 2.05
C ALA A 277 6.67 24.07 2.59
N ALA A 278 5.96 24.98 3.28
CA ALA A 278 4.62 24.74 3.80
C ALA A 278 3.53 24.96 2.73
N VAL A 279 3.83 25.65 1.62
CA VAL A 279 2.90 25.90 0.51
C VAL A 279 2.74 24.63 -0.35
N ASN A 280 1.90 23.71 0.13
CA ASN A 280 1.54 22.49 -0.59
C ASN A 280 0.06 22.47 -1.02
N ALA A 281 -0.23 21.71 -2.09
CA ALA A 281 -1.56 21.70 -2.69
C ALA A 281 -2.65 21.12 -1.75
N GLU A 282 -2.28 20.26 -0.80
CA GLU A 282 -3.24 19.67 0.14
C GLU A 282 -3.60 20.63 1.29
N ALA A 283 -2.61 21.39 1.78
CA ALA A 283 -2.81 22.43 2.77
C ALA A 283 -3.66 23.57 2.20
N LEU A 284 -3.36 24.02 0.97
CA LEU A 284 -4.18 25.01 0.26
C LEU A 284 -5.61 24.52 0.02
N ARG A 285 -5.79 23.24 -0.32
CA ARG A 285 -7.12 22.65 -0.47
C ARG A 285 -7.93 22.69 0.83
N LYS A 286 -7.30 22.37 1.96
CA LYS A 286 -7.96 22.34 3.28
C LYS A 286 -8.38 23.74 3.72
N VAL A 287 -7.53 24.74 3.51
CA VAL A 287 -7.83 26.10 3.96
C VAL A 287 -8.79 26.83 3.01
N LEU A 288 -8.59 26.73 1.69
CA LEU A 288 -9.44 27.39 0.69
C LEU A 288 -10.72 26.61 0.36
N ARG A 289 -10.88 25.40 0.92
CA ARG A 289 -12.02 24.48 0.69
C ARG A 289 -12.35 24.29 -0.79
N CYS A 290 -11.32 24.24 -1.65
CA CYS A 290 -11.46 24.12 -3.10
C CYS A 290 -11.18 22.69 -3.60
N GLY A 291 -11.39 22.44 -4.89
CA GLY A 291 -11.06 21.16 -5.53
C GLY A 291 -9.55 20.94 -5.69
N SER A 292 -9.12 19.71 -5.99
CA SER A 292 -7.69 19.39 -6.18
C SER A 292 -7.04 20.11 -7.35
N ALA A 293 -7.75 20.30 -8.46
CA ALA A 293 -7.21 20.97 -9.64
C ALA A 293 -6.97 22.49 -9.40
N PRO A 294 -7.93 23.26 -8.87
CA PRO A 294 -7.70 24.65 -8.47
C PRO A 294 -6.58 24.81 -7.43
N ALA A 295 -6.49 23.92 -6.44
CA ALA A 295 -5.45 24.00 -5.40
C ALA A 295 -4.02 23.86 -5.94
N ARG A 296 -3.82 23.03 -6.98
CA ARG A 296 -2.51 22.89 -7.64
C ARG A 296 -2.13 24.13 -8.44
N LEU A 297 -3.08 24.67 -9.21
CA LEU A 297 -2.88 25.92 -9.97
C LEU A 297 -2.54 27.09 -9.05
N VAL A 298 -3.25 27.21 -7.92
CA VAL A 298 -3.01 28.24 -6.90
C VAL A 298 -1.61 28.10 -6.26
N ARG A 299 -1.20 26.87 -5.95
CA ARG A 299 0.14 26.59 -5.40
C ARG A 299 1.25 27.02 -6.38
N ASP A 300 1.13 26.61 -7.63
CA ASP A 300 2.19 26.82 -8.63
C ASP A 300 2.35 28.32 -8.94
N ALA A 301 1.24 29.05 -9.02
CA ALA A 301 1.26 30.50 -9.17
C ALA A 301 1.85 31.22 -7.94
N LEU A 302 1.53 30.80 -6.71
CA LEU A 302 2.10 31.39 -5.50
C LEU A 302 3.61 31.16 -5.38
N LEU A 303 4.09 29.96 -5.73
CA LEU A 303 5.52 29.66 -5.69
C LEU A 303 6.29 30.44 -6.77
N ALA A 304 5.69 30.61 -7.96
CA ALA A 304 6.26 31.45 -9.01
C ALA A 304 6.37 32.93 -8.57
N GLU A 305 5.31 33.50 -8.00
CA GLU A 305 5.32 34.89 -7.48
C GLU A 305 6.40 35.11 -6.40
N ARG A 306 6.61 34.13 -5.52
CA ARG A 306 7.63 34.21 -4.46
C ARG A 306 9.05 34.08 -5.01
N ALA A 307 9.25 33.26 -6.04
CA ALA A 307 10.53 33.14 -6.73
C ALA A 307 10.89 34.47 -7.44
N ASP A 308 9.93 35.08 -8.14
CA ASP A 308 10.12 36.37 -8.83
C ASP A 308 10.40 37.51 -7.85
N ARG A 309 9.69 37.57 -6.71
CA ARG A 309 9.96 38.56 -5.65
C ARG A 309 11.37 38.42 -5.08
N ARG A 310 11.86 37.19 -4.92
CA ARG A 310 13.23 36.94 -4.43
C ARG A 310 14.28 37.38 -5.45
N ALA A 311 14.04 37.19 -6.73
CA ALA A 311 14.92 37.65 -7.81
C ALA A 311 14.99 39.18 -7.91
N LEU A 312 13.88 39.88 -7.61
CA LEU A 312 13.84 41.35 -7.59
C LEU A 312 14.59 41.95 -6.38
N HIS A 313 14.54 41.31 -5.21
CA HIS A 313 15.26 41.77 -4.03
C HIS A 313 16.79 41.53 -4.07
N SER A 314 17.29 40.70 -5.01
CA SER A 314 18.74 40.45 -5.16
C SER A 314 19.51 41.52 -5.94
N VAL A 315 18.84 42.55 -6.48
CA VAL A 315 19.48 43.56 -7.35
C VAL A 315 19.89 44.85 -6.60
N GLU A 316 19.59 44.98 -5.30
CA GLU A 316 19.85 46.20 -4.53
C GLU A 316 20.98 46.00 -3.51
N ALA A 317 22.22 45.92 -4.02
CA ALA A 317 23.43 46.16 -3.24
C ALA A 317 24.45 46.91 -4.13
N PRO A 318 24.53 48.26 -4.04
CA PRO A 318 25.59 48.99 -4.71
C PRO A 318 26.89 48.93 -3.90
N ASP A 319 27.99 48.82 -4.66
CA ASP A 319 29.38 48.90 -4.24
C ASP A 319 29.66 49.96 -3.16
N ALA A 320 30.36 49.55 -2.10
CA ALA A 320 31.21 50.43 -1.32
C ALA A 320 32.59 49.78 -1.20
N ALA A 321 33.52 50.37 -1.95
CA ALA A 321 34.89 49.95 -2.14
C ALA A 321 35.79 50.17 -0.91
N LEU A 322 36.78 49.29 -0.80
CA LEU A 322 38.21 49.53 -0.54
C LEU A 322 38.63 50.63 0.45
N THR A 323 39.21 50.20 1.58
CA THR A 323 40.52 50.62 2.14
C THR A 323 40.92 49.50 3.10
N GLY A 324 42.06 48.81 3.01
CA GLY A 324 43.43 49.33 2.91
C GLY A 324 44.09 49.19 4.29
N GLU A 325 45.35 48.71 4.31
CA GLU A 325 46.24 48.47 5.48
C GLU A 325 45.98 47.16 6.27
N GLY A 326 46.94 46.25 6.50
CA GLY A 326 48.39 46.35 6.47
C GLY A 326 48.95 46.42 7.89
N VAL A 327 49.71 45.38 8.28
CA VAL A 327 50.80 45.38 9.29
C VAL A 327 50.40 45.35 10.78
N ALA A 328 50.67 44.22 11.45
CA ALA A 328 51.75 44.05 12.46
C ALA A 328 51.43 42.98 13.53
N ALA A 329 52.46 42.18 13.79
CA ALA A 329 52.73 41.29 14.93
C ALA A 329 51.96 39.96 15.00
#